data_AF-A0A521WN14-F1
#
_entry.id   AF-A0A521WN14-F1
#
_cell.length_a   1.000
_cell.length_b   1.000
_cell.length_c   1.000
_cell.angle_alpha   90.00
_cell.angle_beta   90.00
_cell.angle_gamma   90.00
#
_symmetry.space_group_name_H-M   'P 1'
#
loop_
_entity.id
_entity.type
_entity.pdbx_description
1 polymer ?
#
loop_
_entity_poly.entity_id
_entity_poly.type
_entity_poly.pdbx_seq_one_letter_code
_entity_poly.pdbx_strand_id
1 'polypeptide(L)' 'MHTVAYSECAGDAAVVLYVIDGGGHTWPGSIDVPRLGATTHEIMATDQIWDFFQAQGNRPR' A
#
# COMPACT_ATOMS: atom_id res chain seq x y z
N MET A 1 2.48 4.05 -10.75
CA MET A 1 2.74 3.58 -9.37
C MET A 1 4.24 3.43 -9.16
N HIS A 2 4.73 3.86 -8.00
CA HIS A 2 6.08 3.58 -7.53
C HIS A 2 6.09 3.31 -6.02
N THR A 3 7.19 2.78 -5.50
CA THR A 3 7.39 2.59 -4.06
C THR A 3 8.43 3.56 -3.52
N VAL A 4 8.23 3.98 -2.27
CA VAL A 4 9.20 4.78 -1.51
C VAL A 4 9.71 3.94 -0.35
N ALA A 5 11.03 3.81 -0.26
CA ALA A 5 11.69 3.11 0.82
C ALA A 5 11.96 4.06 1.99
N TYR A 6 11.56 3.64 3.19
CA TYR A 6 11.97 4.26 4.44
C TYR A 6 12.89 3.29 5.18
N SER A 7 14.14 3.72 5.40
CA SER A 7 15.12 2.99 6.20
C SER A 7 15.18 3.53 7.63
N GLU A 8 15.83 2.80 8.54
CA GLU A 8 16.15 3.25 9.91
C GLU A 8 14.91 3.57 10.78
N CYS A 9 13.83 2.82 10.58
CA CYS A 9 12.64 2.95 11.41
C CYS A 9 12.89 2.42 12.83
N ALA A 10 12.22 3.03 13.82
CA ALA A 10 12.39 2.64 15.22
C ALA A 10 12.05 1.15 15.44
N GLY A 11 12.94 0.44 16.14
CA GLY A 11 12.77 -0.99 16.44
C GLY A 11 12.82 -1.91 15.22
N ASP A 12 13.60 -1.53 14.19
CA ASP A 12 13.72 -2.25 12.91
C ASP A 12 12.37 -2.50 12.22
N ALA A 13 11.40 -1.59 12.43
CA ALA A 13 10.09 -1.70 11.86
C ALA A 13 10.14 -1.70 10.33
N ALA A 14 9.50 -2.69 9.70
CA ALA A 14 9.35 -2.71 8.25
C ALA A 14 8.31 -1.67 7.81
N VAL A 15 8.65 -0.86 6.80
CA VAL A 15 7.74 0.13 6.20
C VAL A 15 7.84 0.04 4.68
N VAL A 16 6.70 -0.04 4.01
CA VAL A 16 6.58 0.04 2.55
C VAL A 16 5.50 1.05 2.21
N LEU A 17 5.87 2.09 1.45
CA LEU A 17 4.92 3.08 0.94
C LEU A 17 4.73 2.90 -0.55
N TYR A 18 3.49 2.67 -0.98
CA TYR A 18 3.08 2.71 -2.38
C TYR A 18 2.52 4.10 -2.71
N VAL A 19 3.00 4.69 -3.79
CA VAL A 19 2.53 5.97 -4.32
C VAL A 19 1.84 5.71 -5.66
N ILE A 20 0.57 6.12 -5.75
CA ILE A 20 -0.23 6.02 -6.97
C ILE A 20 -0.17 7.34 -7.72
N ASP A 21 0.60 7.36 -8.81
CA ASP A 21 0.76 8.53 -9.65
C ASP A 21 -0.56 8.89 -10.34
N GLY A 22 -1.03 10.13 -10.19
CA GLY A 22 -2.29 10.60 -10.77
C GLY A 22 -3.56 10.00 -10.13
N GLY A 23 -3.42 9.27 -9.03
CA GLY A 23 -4.55 8.69 -8.30
C GLY A 23 -5.39 9.75 -7.58
N GLY A 24 -6.69 9.46 -7.45
CA GLY A 24 -7.61 10.20 -6.60
C GLY A 24 -7.51 9.84 -5.13
N HIS A 25 -8.33 10.48 -4.30
CA HIS A 25 -8.51 10.10 -2.89
C HIS A 25 -9.50 8.94 -2.76
N THR A 26 -9.08 7.80 -3.30
CA THR A 26 -9.86 6.56 -3.41
C THR A 26 -9.03 5.38 -2.93
N TRP A 27 -9.68 4.30 -2.49
CA TRP A 27 -8.99 3.08 -2.10
C TRP A 27 -8.62 2.24 -3.33
N PRO A 28 -7.34 1.87 -3.54
CA PRO A 28 -6.93 1.03 -4.68
C PRO A 28 -7.70 -0.29 -4.74
N GLY A 29 -8.29 -0.58 -5.92
CA GLY A 29 -9.12 -1.75 -6.15
C GLY A 29 -10.57 -1.61 -5.67
N SER A 30 -10.99 -0.45 -5.15
CA SER A 30 -12.41 -0.18 -4.89
C SER A 30 -13.17 0.11 -6.19
N ILE A 31 -14.49 0.14 -6.11
CA ILE A 31 -15.30 0.71 -7.20
C ILE A 31 -14.95 2.19 -7.45
N ASP A 32 -15.22 2.65 -8.66
CA ASP A 32 -15.06 4.06 -9.02
C ASP A 32 -16.13 4.91 -8.36
N VAL A 33 -15.72 5.99 -7.68
CA VAL A 33 -16.63 6.95 -7.06
C VAL A 33 -16.44 8.31 -7.74
N PRO A 34 -17.45 8.79 -8.49
CA PRO A 34 -17.39 10.10 -9.11
C PRO A 34 -17.04 11.19 -8.09
N ARG A 35 -16.16 12.13 -8.47
CA ARG A 35 -15.64 13.26 -7.68
C ARG A 35 -14.50 12.96 -6.71
N LEU A 36 -14.11 11.70 -6.51
CA LEU A 36 -12.94 11.38 -5.66
C LEU A 36 -11.62 11.28 -6.44
N GLY A 37 -11.66 11.53 -7.75
CA GLY A 37 -10.51 11.35 -8.66
C GLY A 37 -10.45 9.92 -9.21
N ALA A 38 -9.34 9.59 -9.87
CA ALA A 38 -9.17 8.29 -10.52
C ALA A 38 -8.87 7.19 -9.49
N THR A 39 -9.68 6.13 -9.47
CA THR A 39 -9.36 4.92 -8.72
C THR A 39 -8.37 4.08 -9.53
N THR A 40 -7.25 3.71 -8.93
CA THR A 40 -6.36 2.72 -9.53
C THR A 40 -6.88 1.32 -9.28
N HIS A 41 -6.76 0.47 -10.29
CA HIS A 41 -7.02 -0.96 -10.24
C HIS A 41 -5.74 -1.77 -10.49
N GLU A 42 -4.58 -1.11 -10.48
CA GLU A 42 -3.26 -1.75 -10.63
C GLU A 42 -2.92 -2.66 -9.44
N ILE A 43 -3.47 -2.35 -8.26
CA ILE A 43 -3.30 -3.14 -7.02
C ILE A 43 -4.61 -3.22 -6.23
N MET A 44 -4.74 -4.28 -5.43
CA MET A 44 -5.76 -4.42 -4.39
C MET A 44 -5.15 -4.07 -3.03
N ALA A 45 -5.40 -2.86 -2.52
CA ALA A 45 -4.69 -2.38 -1.32
C ALA A 45 -4.94 -3.26 -0.09
N THR A 46 -6.13 -3.84 0.05
CA THR A 46 -6.45 -4.76 1.15
C THR A 46 -5.57 -6.00 1.13
N ASP A 47 -5.39 -6.61 -0.06
CA ASP A 47 -4.56 -7.81 -0.21
C ASP A 47 -3.08 -7.48 0.04
N GLN A 48 -2.60 -6.34 -0.47
CA GLN A 48 -1.22 -5.89 -0.22
C GLN A 48 -0.93 -5.68 1.27
N ILE A 49 -1.87 -5.09 2.01
CA ILE A 49 -1.75 -4.90 3.46
C ILE A 49 -1.76 -6.27 4.17
N TRP A 50 -2.64 -7.18 3.76
CA TRP A 50 -2.72 -8.50 4.34
C TRP A 50 -1.44 -9.29 4.14
N ASP A 51 -0.91 -9.33 2.91
CA ASP A 51 0.35 -9.99 2.58
C ASP A 51 1.53 -9.41 3.35
N PHE A 52 1.58 -8.09 3.54
CA PHE A 52 2.61 -7.44 4.34
C PHE A 52 2.62 -7.96 5.79
N PHE A 53 1.44 -8.02 6.43
CA PHE A 53 1.35 -8.47 7.82
C PHE A 53 1.57 -9.98 7.98
N GLN A 54 1.09 -10.81 7.04
CA GLN A 54 1.40 -12.24 7.03
C GLN A 54 2.91 -12.49 6.95
N ALA A 55 3.62 -11.73 6.12
CA ALA A 55 5.07 -11.81 6.01
C ALA A 55 5.78 -11.42 7.32
N GLN A 56 5.29 -10.41 8.06
CA GLN A 56 5.89 -10.04 9.35
C GLN A 56 5.66 -11.10 10.44
N GLY A 57 4.51 -11.77 10.45
CA GLY A 57 4.22 -12.86 11.38
C GLY A 57 5.14 -14.08 11.21
N ASN A 58 5.67 -14.27 9.99
CA ASN A 58 6.55 -15.37 9.64
C ASN A 58 8.05 -15.01 9.69
N ARG A 59 8.43 -13.79 10.12
CA ARG A 59 9.85 -13.43 10.27
C ARG A 59 10.47 -14.12 11.50
N PRO A 60 11.63 -14.78 11.36
CA PRO A 60 12.37 -15.25 12.53
C PRO A 60 12.77 -14.05 13.40
N ARG A 61 12.64 -14.21 14.72
CA ARG A 61 13.03 -13.19 15.70
C ARG A 61 14.54 -13.03 15.77
#